data_AF-A0A514LD52-F1
#
_entry.id   AF-A0A514LD52-F1
#
_cell.length_a   1.000
_cell.length_b   1.000
_cell.length_c   1.000
_cell.angle_alpha   90.00
_cell.angle_beta   90.00
_cell.angle_gamma   90.00
#
_symmetry.space_group_name_H-M   'P 1'
#
loop_
_entity.id
_entity.type
_entity.pdbx_description
1 polymer ?
#
loop_
_entity_poly.entity_id
_entity_poly.type
_entity_poly.pdbx_seq_one_letter_code
_entity_poly.pdbx_strand_id
1 'polypeptide(L)'
;MMENIDYNFFILFIDSVFLQGGDGGIFGFIGGDRGTLGSDDPIVKGIIPTLFAVSGFGVALNLFNAMVRKKMVDQTKLKRITKETREYQKERMAAMRAKDTAKTAELNKKSAYMNKMSMEMMQMNMRPMMITFVPLILIFYLVLPQLFAHTVALSPIPLNVIPGDFFHLTCTAEQALDPENVCTQENALYLWAWYFLSSIAFSGIIMKLTKTSMSV
;
A
#
# COMPACT_ATOMS: atom_id res chain seq x y z
N MET A 1 -37.86 8.39 -22.63
CA MET A 1 -37.17 9.44 -23.42
C MET A 1 -35.95 9.89 -22.61
N MET A 2 -34.94 9.01 -22.54
CA MET A 2 -33.68 9.21 -21.84
C MET A 2 -32.58 8.62 -22.72
N GLU A 3 -32.33 9.28 -23.84
CA GLU A 3 -31.21 8.98 -24.72
C GLU A 3 -30.51 10.29 -25.00
N ASN A 4 -29.19 10.28 -24.83
CA ASN A 4 -28.24 11.37 -25.07
C ASN A 4 -28.11 12.40 -23.93
N ILE A 5 -27.61 11.93 -22.78
CA ILE A 5 -26.62 12.75 -22.08
C ILE A 5 -25.36 12.62 -22.93
N ASP A 6 -25.10 13.66 -23.73
CA ASP A 6 -24.11 13.65 -24.80
C ASP A 6 -22.77 13.08 -24.35
N TYR A 7 -22.30 12.02 -25.01
CA TYR A 7 -20.93 11.53 -24.87
C TYR A 7 -19.91 12.66 -25.08
N ASN A 8 -20.24 13.65 -25.90
CA ASN A 8 -19.45 14.88 -26.04
C ASN A 8 -19.31 15.67 -24.74
N PHE A 9 -20.34 15.76 -23.89
CA PHE A 9 -20.23 16.46 -22.60
C PHE A 9 -19.31 15.73 -21.63
N PHE A 10 -19.40 14.39 -21.57
CA PHE A 10 -18.50 13.59 -20.75
C PHE A 10 -17.06 13.62 -21.26
N ILE A 11 -16.84 13.59 -22.58
CA ILE A 11 -15.51 13.73 -23.18
C ILE A 11 -14.97 15.13 -22.96
N LEU A 12 -15.76 16.19 -23.15
CA LEU A 12 -15.35 17.58 -22.87
C LEU A 12 -15.08 17.83 -21.38
N PHE A 13 -15.81 17.16 -20.49
CA PHE A 13 -15.57 17.20 -19.04
C PHE A 13 -14.26 16.47 -18.68
N ILE A 14 -14.01 15.30 -19.26
CA ILE A 14 -12.74 14.58 -19.09
C ILE A 14 -11.58 15.37 -19.71
N ASP A 15 -11.75 16.01 -20.85
CA ASP A 15 -10.71 16.84 -21.49
C ASP A 15 -10.39 18.10 -20.65
N SER A 16 -11.41 18.79 -20.17
CA SER A 16 -11.23 20.01 -19.36
C SER A 16 -10.72 19.73 -17.95
N VAL A 17 -11.07 18.58 -17.34
CA VAL A 17 -10.69 18.25 -15.96
C VAL A 17 -9.44 17.38 -15.90
N PHE A 18 -9.26 16.43 -16.82
CA PHE A 18 -8.19 15.41 -16.75
C PHE A 18 -7.08 15.56 -17.81
N LEU A 19 -7.37 16.01 -19.04
CA LEU A 19 -6.43 15.88 -20.19
C LEU A 19 -5.93 17.19 -20.81
N GLN A 20 -6.20 18.36 -20.23
CA GLN A 20 -5.55 19.62 -20.65
C GLN A 20 -4.06 19.65 -20.22
N GLY A 21 -3.26 18.81 -20.87
CA GLY A 21 -1.82 18.62 -20.73
C GLY A 21 -0.97 19.73 -21.36
N GLY A 22 -1.39 20.98 -21.17
CA GLY A 22 -0.63 22.16 -21.56
C GLY A 22 -0.59 23.16 -20.41
N ASP A 23 -1.71 23.83 -20.12
CA ASP A 23 -1.66 25.05 -19.30
C ASP A 23 -2.74 25.19 -18.21
N GLY A 24 -3.46 24.13 -17.81
CA GLY A 24 -4.56 24.31 -16.84
C GLY A 24 -5.26 23.10 -16.23
N GLY A 25 -4.86 21.86 -16.56
CA GLY A 25 -5.48 20.65 -15.98
C GLY A 25 -5.02 20.34 -14.55
N ILE A 26 -5.79 19.53 -13.80
CA ILE A 26 -5.44 19.10 -12.44
C ILE A 26 -4.12 18.31 -12.37
N PHE A 27 -3.64 17.79 -13.51
CA PHE A 27 -2.38 17.07 -13.67
C PHE A 27 -1.30 17.88 -14.42
N GLY A 28 -1.44 19.19 -14.56
CA GLY A 28 -0.41 20.06 -15.17
C GLY A 28 0.96 20.00 -14.46
N PHE A 29 1.00 19.46 -13.23
CA PHE A 29 2.24 19.17 -12.52
C PHE A 29 2.97 17.88 -12.98
N ILE A 30 2.29 17.00 -13.72
CA ILE A 30 2.84 15.73 -14.24
C ILE A 30 3.42 15.92 -15.65
N GLY A 31 2.82 16.78 -16.46
CA GLY A 31 3.27 17.05 -17.82
C GLY A 31 4.21 18.24 -17.88
N GLY A 32 5.51 18.01 -17.67
CA GLY A 32 6.65 18.81 -18.21
C GLY A 32 6.80 20.29 -17.80
N ASP A 33 5.74 21.07 -17.69
CA ASP A 33 5.77 22.51 -17.46
C ASP A 33 5.70 22.82 -15.96
N ARG A 34 6.91 22.94 -15.40
CA ARG A 34 7.18 23.57 -14.09
C ARG A 34 6.74 25.05 -14.02
N GLY A 35 6.10 25.58 -15.07
CA GLY A 35 5.69 26.98 -15.24
C GLY A 35 4.38 27.37 -14.55
N THR A 36 3.61 26.44 -13.98
CA THR A 36 2.38 26.81 -13.23
C THR A 36 2.66 27.55 -11.91
N LEU A 37 3.91 27.52 -11.43
CA LEU A 37 4.41 28.37 -10.34
C LEU A 37 5.00 29.70 -10.83
N GLY A 38 5.08 29.92 -12.15
CA GLY A 38 5.63 31.11 -12.80
C GLY A 38 4.64 31.92 -13.66
N SER A 39 3.35 31.60 -13.61
CA SER A 39 2.28 32.42 -14.23
C SER A 39 1.95 33.64 -13.37
N ASP A 40 1.52 34.75 -13.98
CA ASP A 40 1.36 36.08 -13.36
C ASP A 40 0.47 36.14 -12.11
N ASP A 41 -0.36 35.13 -11.85
CA ASP A 41 -1.14 34.94 -10.60
C ASP A 41 -1.09 33.47 -10.12
N PRO A 42 0.04 33.00 -9.56
CA PRO A 42 0.28 31.58 -9.29
C PRO A 42 -0.61 31.04 -8.16
N ILE A 43 -1.08 31.91 -7.26
CA ILE A 43 -1.92 31.55 -6.12
C ILE A 43 -3.36 31.25 -6.58
N VAL A 44 -3.93 32.07 -7.47
CA VAL A 44 -5.35 32.02 -7.82
C VAL A 44 -5.61 31.01 -8.95
N LYS A 45 -4.73 30.94 -9.96
CA LYS A 45 -4.89 30.02 -11.10
C LYS A 45 -4.25 28.65 -10.89
N GLY A 46 -3.20 28.56 -10.08
CA GLY A 46 -2.47 27.31 -9.82
C GLY A 46 -2.84 26.69 -8.48
N ILE A 47 -2.44 27.33 -7.39
CA ILE A 47 -2.38 26.70 -6.06
C ILE A 47 -3.76 26.42 -5.47
N ILE A 48 -4.70 27.37 -5.52
CA ILE A 48 -6.04 27.19 -4.93
C ILE A 48 -6.83 26.06 -5.61
N PRO A 49 -7.01 26.02 -6.95
CA PRO A 49 -7.75 24.96 -7.60
C PRO A 49 -7.03 23.60 -7.51
N THR A 50 -5.70 23.55 -7.61
CA THR A 50 -4.95 22.30 -7.43
C THR A 50 -5.04 21.78 -5.99
N LEU A 51 -5.01 22.64 -4.97
CA LEU A 51 -5.20 22.26 -3.58
C LEU A 51 -6.56 21.61 -3.35
N PHE A 52 -7.64 22.22 -3.86
CA PHE A 52 -8.99 21.67 -3.73
C PHE A 52 -9.17 20.39 -4.56
N ALA A 53 -8.60 20.32 -5.76
CA ALA A 53 -8.64 19.13 -6.59
C ALA A 53 -7.89 17.95 -5.94
N VAL A 54 -6.67 18.17 -5.44
CA VAL A 54 -5.86 17.13 -4.79
C VAL A 54 -6.50 16.71 -3.45
N SER A 55 -7.01 17.66 -2.67
CA SER A 55 -7.72 17.37 -1.43
C SER A 55 -9.01 16.59 -1.69
N GLY A 56 -9.79 16.98 -2.70
CA GLY A 56 -11.01 16.29 -3.10
C GLY A 56 -10.73 14.88 -3.60
N PHE A 57 -9.68 14.70 -4.41
CA PHE A 57 -9.22 13.39 -4.86
C PHE A 57 -8.75 12.53 -3.67
N GLY A 58 -8.00 13.10 -2.74
CA GLY A 58 -7.56 12.43 -1.52
C GLY A 58 -8.73 11.96 -0.65
N VAL A 59 -9.76 12.79 -0.49
CA VAL A 59 -10.99 12.42 0.23
C VAL A 59 -11.74 11.32 -0.52
N ALA A 60 -11.91 11.43 -1.83
CA ALA A 60 -12.57 10.42 -2.66
C ALA A 60 -11.85 9.06 -2.61
N LEU A 61 -10.52 9.07 -2.65
CA LEU A 61 -9.70 7.86 -2.59
C LEU A 61 -9.74 7.21 -1.21
N ASN A 62 -9.74 8.00 -0.13
CA ASN A 62 -9.96 7.50 1.22
C ASN A 62 -11.37 6.92 1.41
N LEU A 63 -12.39 7.57 0.86
CA LEU A 63 -13.77 7.08 0.89
C LEU A 63 -13.91 5.78 0.09
N PHE A 64 -13.28 5.69 -1.07
CA PHE A 64 -13.21 4.48 -1.88
C PHE A 64 -12.54 3.34 -1.11
N ASN A 65 -11.37 3.58 -0.50
CA ASN A 65 -10.67 2.59 0.34
C ASN A 65 -11.54 2.13 1.52
N ALA A 66 -12.24 3.06 2.19
CA ALA A 66 -13.17 2.73 3.26
C ALA A 66 -14.36 1.89 2.77
N MET A 67 -14.89 2.20 1.59
CA MET A 67 -16.00 1.49 0.97
C MET A 67 -15.60 0.08 0.53
N VAL A 68 -14.44 -0.09 -0.11
CA VAL A 68 -13.88 -1.40 -0.46
C VAL A 68 -13.73 -2.26 0.80
N ARG A 69 -13.15 -1.70 1.86
CA ARG A 69 -13.00 -2.42 3.13
C ARG A 69 -14.36 -2.77 3.76
N LYS A 70 -15.34 -1.89 3.72
CA LYS A 70 -16.68 -2.13 4.28
C LYS A 70 -17.46 -3.19 3.47
N LYS A 71 -17.32 -3.18 2.14
CA LYS A 71 -18.03 -4.11 1.24
C LYS A 71 -17.39 -5.50 1.23
N MET A 72 -16.07 -5.59 1.41
CA MET A 72 -15.35 -6.86 1.36
C MET A 72 -15.23 -7.57 2.70
N VAL A 73 -15.38 -6.87 3.83
CA VAL A 73 -15.25 -7.44 5.18
C VAL A 73 -16.62 -7.59 5.84
N ASP A 74 -17.06 -8.84 6.04
CA ASP A 74 -18.20 -9.14 6.89
C ASP A 74 -17.84 -8.96 8.37
N GLN A 75 -18.27 -7.82 8.92
CA GLN A 75 -18.02 -7.45 10.32
C GLN A 75 -18.71 -8.39 11.31
N THR A 76 -19.84 -9.01 10.93
CA THR A 76 -20.57 -9.92 11.82
C THR A 76 -19.87 -11.26 11.93
N LYS A 77 -19.46 -11.83 10.78
CA LYS A 77 -18.67 -13.05 10.71
C LYS A 77 -17.30 -12.86 11.39
N LEU A 78 -16.64 -11.73 11.15
CA LEU A 78 -15.36 -11.41 11.79
C LEU A 78 -15.49 -11.37 13.32
N LYS A 79 -16.46 -10.61 13.87
CA LYS A 79 -16.68 -10.52 15.32
C LYS A 79 -16.97 -11.88 15.95
N ARG A 80 -17.79 -12.71 15.29
CA ARG A 80 -18.10 -14.06 15.76
C ARG A 80 -16.86 -14.93 15.82
N ILE A 81 -16.09 -15.00 14.73
CA ILE A 81 -14.87 -15.81 14.67
C ILE A 81 -13.84 -15.30 15.69
N THR A 82 -13.66 -13.99 15.83
CA THR A 82 -12.73 -13.44 16.83
C THR A 82 -13.11 -13.84 18.25
N LYS A 83 -14.41 -13.87 18.58
CA LYS A 83 -14.90 -14.32 19.88
C LYS A 83 -14.63 -15.81 20.09
N GLU A 84 -15.03 -16.66 19.15
CA GLU A 84 -14.82 -18.11 19.22
C GLU A 84 -13.32 -18.47 19.30
N THR A 85 -12.46 -17.78 18.54
CA THR A 85 -11.00 -17.99 18.58
C THR A 85 -10.39 -17.56 19.91
N ARG A 86 -10.85 -16.45 20.52
CA ARG A 86 -10.38 -16.01 21.84
C ARG A 86 -10.79 -16.97 22.95
N GLU A 87 -12.03 -17.45 22.92
CA GLU A 87 -12.52 -18.46 23.87
C GLU A 87 -11.70 -19.76 23.76
N TYR A 88 -11.48 -20.25 22.54
CA TYR A 88 -10.62 -21.42 22.29
C TYR A 88 -9.17 -21.22 22.77
N GLN A 89 -8.57 -20.05 22.48
CA GLN A 89 -7.21 -19.75 22.95
C GLN A 89 -7.12 -19.69 24.47
N LYS A 90 -8.14 -19.14 25.15
CA LYS A 90 -8.22 -19.08 26.61
C LYS A 90 -8.35 -20.47 27.22
N GLU A 91 -9.23 -21.32 26.69
CA GLU A 91 -9.40 -22.71 27.13
C GLU A 91 -8.13 -23.53 26.92
N ARG A 92 -7.48 -23.40 25.75
CA ARG A 92 -6.22 -24.06 25.44
C ARG A 92 -5.12 -23.61 26.39
N MET A 93 -5.02 -22.32 26.66
CA MET A 93 -4.02 -21.77 27.58
C MET A 93 -4.26 -22.23 29.04
N ALA A 94 -5.53 -22.31 29.46
CA ALA A 94 -5.88 -22.83 30.79
C ALA A 94 -5.59 -24.33 30.92
N ALA A 95 -5.92 -25.15 29.91
CA ALA A 95 -5.62 -26.58 29.89
C ALA A 95 -4.11 -26.86 29.89
N MET A 96 -3.33 -26.07 29.14
CA MET A 96 -1.86 -26.16 29.13
C MET A 96 -1.25 -25.77 30.48
N ARG A 97 -1.77 -24.72 31.14
CA ARG A 97 -1.33 -24.32 32.49
C ARG A 97 -1.68 -25.36 33.54
N ALA A 98 -2.84 -26.00 33.42
CA ALA A 98 -3.30 -27.05 34.32
C ALA A 98 -2.64 -28.43 34.05
N LYS A 99 -1.79 -28.55 33.00
CA LYS A 99 -1.18 -29.82 32.55
C LYS A 99 -2.20 -30.96 32.31
N ASP A 100 -3.42 -30.60 31.95
CA ASP A 100 -4.50 -31.55 31.68
C ASP A 100 -4.34 -32.11 30.26
N THR A 101 -3.75 -33.31 30.16
CA THR A 101 -3.45 -33.98 28.90
C THR A 101 -4.71 -34.45 28.17
N ALA A 102 -5.78 -34.80 28.90
CA ALA A 102 -7.04 -35.24 28.33
C ALA A 102 -7.76 -34.07 27.65
N LYS A 103 -7.89 -32.94 28.34
CA LYS A 103 -8.51 -31.72 27.80
C LYS A 103 -7.69 -31.10 26.68
N THR A 104 -6.37 -31.22 26.74
CA THR A 104 -5.48 -30.79 25.65
C THR A 104 -5.66 -31.64 24.39
N ALA A 105 -5.81 -32.97 24.52
CA ALA A 105 -6.07 -33.86 23.40
C ALA A 105 -7.43 -33.59 22.73
N GLU A 106 -8.46 -33.28 23.52
CA GLU A 106 -9.77 -32.87 23.02
C GLU A 106 -9.70 -31.54 22.24
N LEU A 107 -9.04 -30.52 22.80
CA LEU A 107 -8.86 -29.22 22.14
C LEU A 107 -7.98 -29.30 20.89
N ASN A 108 -7.04 -30.26 20.84
CA ASN A 108 -6.25 -30.53 19.64
C ASN A 108 -7.09 -31.11 18.50
N LYS A 109 -8.14 -31.91 18.78
CA LYS A 109 -9.09 -32.35 17.73
C LYS A 109 -9.85 -31.18 17.14
N LYS A 110 -10.20 -30.18 17.96
CA LYS A 110 -10.84 -28.94 17.52
C LYS A 110 -9.88 -27.98 16.77
N SER A 111 -8.57 -28.20 16.85
CA SER A 111 -7.56 -27.31 16.24
C SER A 111 -7.70 -27.18 14.72
N ALA A 112 -8.05 -28.26 14.01
CA ALA A 112 -8.23 -28.23 12.56
C ALA A 112 -9.39 -27.30 12.14
N TYR A 113 -10.51 -27.36 12.86
CA TYR A 113 -11.63 -26.45 12.67
C TYR A 113 -11.25 -25.00 12.98
N MET A 114 -10.56 -24.77 14.11
CA MET A 114 -10.11 -23.44 14.52
C MET A 114 -9.06 -22.85 13.56
N ASN A 115 -8.18 -23.68 13.00
CA ASN A 115 -7.20 -23.28 12.00
C ASN A 115 -7.88 -22.85 10.71
N LYS A 116 -8.85 -23.62 10.22
CA LYS A 116 -9.66 -23.22 9.05
C LYS A 116 -10.35 -21.88 9.30
N MET A 117 -10.96 -21.71 10.47
CA MET A 117 -11.65 -20.49 10.85
C MET A 117 -10.70 -19.28 10.98
N SER A 118 -9.48 -19.52 11.49
CA SER A 118 -8.42 -18.50 11.57
C SER A 118 -7.89 -18.12 10.19
N MET A 119 -7.77 -19.07 9.26
CA MET A 119 -7.42 -18.79 7.86
C MET A 119 -8.50 -17.98 7.17
N GLU A 120 -9.78 -18.28 7.39
CA GLU A 120 -10.89 -17.45 6.89
C GLU A 120 -10.83 -16.03 7.45
N MET A 121 -10.54 -15.86 8.75
CA MET A 121 -10.34 -14.55 9.36
C MET A 121 -9.17 -13.78 8.73
N MET A 122 -8.05 -14.47 8.51
CA MET A 122 -6.87 -13.90 7.87
C MET A 122 -7.20 -13.43 6.45
N GLN A 123 -7.88 -14.25 5.65
CA GLN A 123 -8.28 -13.90 4.29
C GLN A 123 -9.27 -12.72 4.26
N MET A 124 -10.20 -12.62 5.22
CA MET A 124 -11.13 -11.49 5.32
C MET A 124 -10.39 -10.16 5.55
N ASN A 125 -9.27 -10.14 6.27
CA ASN A 125 -8.48 -8.92 6.50
C ASN A 125 -7.38 -8.68 5.46
N MET A 126 -6.80 -9.74 4.89
CA MET A 126 -5.74 -9.63 3.87
C MET A 126 -6.28 -9.24 2.49
N ARG A 127 -7.50 -9.65 2.11
CA ARG A 127 -8.09 -9.30 0.82
C ARG A 127 -8.22 -7.77 0.62
N PRO A 128 -8.80 -7.01 1.56
CA PRO A 128 -8.83 -5.55 1.45
C PRO A 128 -7.43 -4.95 1.39
N MET A 129 -6.51 -5.45 2.21
CA MET A 129 -5.14 -4.95 2.26
C MET A 129 -4.43 -5.14 0.92
N MET A 130 -4.52 -6.33 0.30
CA MET A 130 -3.93 -6.59 -1.01
C MET A 130 -4.50 -5.68 -2.10
N ILE A 131 -5.81 -5.42 -2.08
CA ILE A 131 -6.43 -4.53 -3.08
C ILE A 131 -5.94 -3.08 -2.93
N THR A 132 -5.64 -2.64 -1.72
CA THR A 132 -5.07 -1.30 -1.50
C THR A 132 -3.55 -1.26 -1.70
N PHE A 133 -2.84 -2.36 -1.44
CA PHE A 133 -1.38 -2.43 -1.44
C PHE A 133 -0.80 -2.76 -2.82
N VAL A 134 -1.48 -3.58 -3.62
CA VAL A 134 -1.04 -3.95 -4.97
C VAL A 134 -0.94 -2.75 -5.91
N PRO A 135 -1.93 -1.84 -5.98
CA PRO A 135 -1.81 -0.64 -6.81
C PRO A 135 -0.68 0.28 -6.33
N LEU A 136 -0.50 0.41 -5.02
CA LEU A 136 0.58 1.18 -4.43
C LEU A 136 1.93 0.60 -4.86
N ILE A 137 2.15 -0.70 -4.66
CA ILE A 137 3.45 -1.31 -4.99
C ILE A 137 3.73 -1.32 -6.49
N LEU A 138 2.70 -1.41 -7.35
CA LEU A 138 2.84 -1.27 -8.80
C LEU A 138 3.31 0.14 -9.19
N ILE A 139 2.76 1.19 -8.57
CA ILE A 139 3.23 2.56 -8.76
C ILE A 139 4.67 2.69 -8.26
N PHE A 140 5.00 2.14 -7.10
CA PHE A 140 6.36 2.13 -6.57
C PHE A 140 7.35 1.39 -7.46
N TYR A 141 6.94 0.32 -8.13
CA TYR A 141 7.81 -0.44 -9.03
C TYR A 141 7.98 0.23 -10.40
N LEU A 142 6.91 0.79 -10.97
CA LEU A 142 6.96 1.32 -12.35
C LEU A 142 7.39 2.79 -12.42
N VAL A 143 7.00 3.61 -11.44
CA VAL A 143 7.12 5.06 -11.51
C VAL A 143 8.37 5.56 -10.77
N LEU A 144 8.65 5.02 -9.59
CA LEU A 144 9.75 5.51 -8.75
C LEU A 144 11.15 5.23 -9.30
N PRO A 145 11.47 4.07 -9.92
CA PRO A 145 12.78 3.89 -10.55
C PRO A 145 13.00 4.88 -11.71
N GLN A 146 11.95 5.20 -12.46
CA GLN A 146 12.04 6.16 -13.57
C GLN A 146 12.25 7.60 -13.10
N LEU A 147 11.74 7.96 -11.91
CA LEU A 147 11.84 9.32 -11.36
C LEU A 147 12.99 9.52 -10.36
N PHE A 148 13.45 8.44 -9.71
CA PHE A 148 14.33 8.48 -8.53
C PHE A 148 15.35 7.34 -8.50
N ALA A 149 15.82 6.87 -9.65
CA ALA A 149 16.99 5.99 -9.68
C ALA A 149 18.25 6.83 -9.42
N HIS A 150 18.58 7.04 -8.15
CA HIS A 150 19.90 7.45 -7.71
C HIS A 150 20.38 6.51 -6.61
N THR A 151 21.68 6.27 -6.56
CA THR A 151 22.32 5.49 -5.51
C THR A 151 22.58 6.38 -4.29
N VAL A 152 22.25 5.88 -3.09
CA VAL A 152 22.24 6.71 -1.86
C VAL A 152 23.13 6.14 -0.77
N ALA A 153 23.34 4.83 -0.76
CA ALA A 153 24.18 4.16 0.21
C ALA A 153 24.86 2.94 -0.42
N LEU A 154 25.92 2.47 0.22
CA LEU A 154 26.58 1.20 -0.12
C LEU A 154 26.37 0.25 1.06
N SER A 155 25.71 -0.89 0.83
CA SER A 155 25.57 -1.91 1.86
C SER A 155 26.75 -2.90 1.81
N PRO A 156 27.30 -3.34 2.95
CA PRO A 156 28.35 -4.37 2.96
C PRO A 156 27.86 -5.77 2.58
N ILE A 157 26.53 -5.97 2.54
CA ILE A 157 25.87 -7.26 2.30
C ILE A 157 24.77 -7.02 1.24
N PRO A 158 24.56 -7.97 0.30
CA PRO A 158 23.44 -7.88 -0.64
C PRO A 158 22.11 -8.01 0.12
N LEU A 159 21.21 -7.04 -0.04
CA LEU A 159 19.92 -6.98 0.66
C LEU A 159 18.76 -7.53 -0.20
N ASN A 160 19.06 -8.33 -1.22
CA ASN A 160 18.05 -8.92 -2.11
C ASN A 160 17.39 -10.15 -1.43
N VAL A 161 16.52 -9.88 -0.45
CA VAL A 161 15.85 -10.90 0.39
C VAL A 161 14.65 -11.56 -0.29
N ILE A 162 14.13 -10.96 -1.38
CA ILE A 162 12.96 -11.49 -2.10
C ILE A 162 13.44 -12.42 -3.23
N PRO A 163 13.07 -13.72 -3.20
CA PRO A 163 13.44 -14.66 -4.25
C PRO A 163 12.68 -14.38 -5.56
N GLY A 164 13.40 -14.49 -6.68
CA GLY A 164 12.94 -14.12 -8.02
C GLY A 164 13.23 -12.65 -8.29
N ASP A 165 14.08 -12.37 -9.28
CA ASP A 165 14.71 -11.08 -9.64
C ASP A 165 13.76 -9.91 -9.99
N PHE A 166 12.56 -9.90 -9.41
CA PHE A 166 11.53 -8.88 -9.55
C PHE A 166 11.75 -7.67 -8.63
N PHE A 167 12.60 -7.79 -7.60
CA PHE A 167 12.77 -6.74 -6.60
C PHE A 167 14.21 -6.66 -6.06
N HIS A 168 15.07 -5.89 -6.75
CA HIS A 168 16.45 -5.64 -6.34
C HIS A 168 16.53 -4.44 -5.39
N LEU A 169 16.78 -4.69 -4.11
CA LEU A 169 17.03 -3.65 -3.11
C LEU A 169 18.45 -3.07 -3.25
N THR A 170 19.39 -3.92 -3.66
CA THR A 170 20.80 -3.57 -3.89
C THR A 170 21.19 -3.97 -5.31
N CYS A 171 22.05 -3.15 -5.92
CA CYS A 171 22.66 -3.44 -7.20
C CYS A 171 23.41 -4.78 -7.17
N THR A 172 23.14 -5.63 -8.17
CA THR A 172 23.87 -6.88 -8.38
C THR A 172 25.20 -6.62 -9.09
N ALA A 173 26.12 -7.59 -9.03
CA ALA A 173 27.41 -7.50 -9.73
C ALA A 173 27.25 -7.25 -11.24
N GLU A 174 26.25 -7.90 -11.85
CA GLU A 174 25.94 -7.75 -13.28
C GLU A 174 25.42 -6.35 -13.63
N GLN A 175 24.62 -5.75 -12.75
CA GLN A 175 24.08 -4.39 -12.94
C GLN A 175 25.14 -3.31 -12.73
N ALA A 176 26.16 -3.55 -11.91
CA ALA A 176 27.26 -2.62 -11.66
C ALA A 176 28.30 -2.59 -12.79
N LEU A 177 28.30 -3.59 -13.67
CA LEU A 177 29.20 -3.68 -14.82
C LEU A 177 28.66 -2.98 -16.07
N ASP A 178 27.38 -2.60 -16.06
CA ASP A 178 26.71 -1.95 -17.19
C ASP A 178 26.84 -0.41 -17.09
N PRO A 179 27.51 0.26 -18.04
CA PRO A 179 27.73 1.70 -18.00
C PRO A 179 26.45 2.54 -18.18
N GLU A 180 25.34 1.96 -18.64
CA GLU A 180 24.04 2.64 -18.72
C GLU A 180 23.22 2.53 -17.43
N ASN A 181 23.63 1.67 -16.50
CA ASN A 181 22.95 1.54 -15.22
C ASN A 181 23.34 2.66 -14.25
N VAL A 182 22.38 3.03 -13.41
CA VAL A 182 22.53 4.09 -12.41
C VAL A 182 23.55 3.74 -11.32
N CYS A 183 23.90 2.48 -11.18
CA CYS A 183 24.77 1.97 -10.13
C CYS A 183 26.20 1.78 -10.61
N THR A 184 27.14 2.46 -9.95
CA THR A 184 28.58 2.39 -10.30
C THR A 184 29.36 1.34 -9.51
N GLN A 185 28.78 0.78 -8.44
CA GLN A 185 29.42 -0.19 -7.56
C GLN A 185 28.42 -1.26 -7.11
N GLU A 186 28.93 -2.47 -6.85
CA GLU A 186 28.14 -3.57 -6.30
C GLU A 186 27.57 -3.20 -4.92
N ASN A 187 26.39 -3.71 -4.60
CA ASN A 187 25.70 -3.43 -3.34
C ASN A 187 25.30 -1.95 -3.13
N ALA A 188 25.26 -1.16 -4.18
CA ALA A 188 24.65 0.17 -4.12
C ALA A 188 23.14 0.07 -3.87
N LEU A 189 22.67 0.81 -2.87
CA LEU A 189 21.26 0.93 -2.48
C LEU A 189 20.61 2.03 -3.30
N TYR A 190 19.51 1.67 -3.97
CA TYR A 190 18.65 2.62 -4.65
C TYR A 190 17.91 3.53 -3.66
N LEU A 191 17.65 4.79 -4.03
CA LEU A 191 16.90 5.74 -3.21
C LEU A 191 15.52 5.20 -2.80
N TRP A 192 14.82 4.56 -3.73
CA TRP A 192 13.51 3.95 -3.44
C TRP A 192 13.62 2.79 -2.44
N ALA A 193 14.70 1.99 -2.52
CA ALA A 193 14.96 0.89 -1.60
C ALA A 193 15.26 1.42 -0.18
N TRP A 194 16.00 2.53 -0.09
CA TRP A 194 16.24 3.24 1.17
C TRP A 194 14.95 3.79 1.81
N TYR A 195 14.05 4.40 1.01
CA TYR A 195 12.74 4.84 1.47
C TYR A 195 11.88 3.68 1.97
N PHE A 196 11.87 2.56 1.25
CA PHE A 196 11.12 1.37 1.63
C PHE A 196 11.62 0.76 2.94
N LEU A 197 12.95 0.58 3.07
CA LEU A 197 13.57 0.02 4.27
C LEU A 197 13.33 0.90 5.51
N SER A 198 13.52 2.21 5.38
CA SER A 198 13.24 3.15 6.47
C SER A 198 11.75 3.14 6.86
N SER A 199 10.84 3.12 5.88
CA SER A 199 9.40 3.05 6.14
C SER A 199 9.00 1.79 6.94
N ILE A 200 9.54 0.62 6.60
CA ILE A 200 9.27 -0.62 7.34
C ILE A 200 9.85 -0.55 8.76
N ALA A 201 11.09 -0.08 8.90
CA ALA A 201 11.75 0.03 10.20
C ALA A 201 10.99 0.95 11.16
N PHE A 202 10.51 2.10 10.67
CA PHE A 202 9.77 3.07 11.49
C PHE A 202 8.29 2.71 11.67
N SER A 203 7.66 1.99 10.74
CA SER A 203 6.24 1.62 10.83
C SER A 203 5.92 0.85 12.13
N GLY A 204 6.78 -0.10 12.52
CA GLY A 204 6.61 -0.86 13.77
C GLY A 204 6.67 0.02 15.02
N ILE A 205 7.55 1.02 15.04
CA ILE A 205 7.70 1.98 16.15
C ILE A 205 6.47 2.90 16.20
N ILE A 206 6.07 3.45 15.06
CA ILE A 206 4.91 4.34 14.95
C ILE A 206 3.65 3.64 15.44
N MET A 207 3.40 2.39 15.02
CA MET A 207 2.23 1.62 15.45
C MET A 207 2.19 1.37 16.98
N LYS A 208 3.35 1.20 17.61
CA LYS A 208 3.44 1.09 19.08
C LYS A 208 3.15 2.42 19.77
N LEU A 209 3.63 3.53 19.23
CA LEU A 209 3.39 4.88 19.76
C LEU A 209 1.92 5.30 19.61
N THR A 210 1.30 5.05 18.47
CA THR A 210 -0.10 5.42 18.18
C THR A 210 -1.12 4.47 18.80
N LYS A 211 -0.68 3.37 19.42
CA LYS A 211 -1.53 2.29 19.95
C LYS A 211 -2.54 1.75 18.92
N THR A 212 -2.23 1.90 17.62
CA THR A 212 -3.07 1.38 16.53
C THR A 212 -2.75 -0.06 16.18
N SER A 213 -1.75 -0.68 16.82
CA SER A 213 -1.53 -2.11 16.73
C SER A 213 -2.81 -2.83 17.16
N MET A 214 -3.45 -3.53 16.24
CA MET A 214 -4.53 -4.44 16.58
C MET A 214 -3.97 -5.40 17.64
N SER A 215 -4.47 -5.29 18.87
CA SER A 215 -4.14 -6.23 19.94
C SER A 215 -4.65 -7.60 19.51
N VAL A 216 -3.74 -8.40 18.94
CA VAL A 216 -3.92 -9.84 18.77
C VAL A 216 -4.01 -10.45 20.16
#